data_AF-A0A2N2CKD0-F1
#
_entry.id   AF-A0A2N2CKD0-F1
#
_cell.length_a   1.000
_cell.length_b   1.000
_cell.length_c   1.000
_cell.angle_alpha   90.00
_cell.angle_beta   90.00
_cell.angle_gamma   90.00
#
_symmetry.space_group_name_H-M   'P 1'
#
loop_
_entity.id
_entity.type
_entity.pdbx_description
1 polymer ?
#
loop_
_entity_poly.entity_id
_entity_poly.type
_entity_poly.pdbx_seq_one_letter_code
_entity_poly.pdbx_strand_id
1 'polypeptide(L)'
;MPGLLPIKTYNPMISIMLQSLVMVLIIPLFQKKNVFSILAGLVVIGFSWRLLFLGNIAINHALTGFQFVQLQSLSNMIQFVFLYGIIESLVLALSLSIMLLTKQRFNFIFKPSMILSISSFAIAILLNVIL
;
A
#
# COMPACT_ATOMS: atom_id res chain seq x y z
N MET A 1 -6.07 16.77 10.73
CA MET A 1 -7.27 16.96 9.91
C MET A 1 -8.55 16.76 10.74
N PRO A 2 -8.88 17.66 11.67
CA PRO A 2 -10.21 17.67 12.28
C PRO A 2 -11.23 18.15 11.23
N GLY A 3 -12.24 17.33 10.93
CA GLY A 3 -13.37 17.70 10.07
C GLY A 3 -13.50 16.96 8.74
N LEU A 4 -12.56 16.08 8.37
CA LEU A 4 -12.81 15.13 7.28
C LEU A 4 -13.80 14.06 7.73
N LEU A 5 -14.70 13.65 6.84
CA LEU A 5 -15.57 12.49 7.08
C LEU A 5 -14.69 11.31 7.54
N PRO A 6 -15.00 10.63 8.67
CA PRO A 6 -14.16 9.57 9.23
C PRO A 6 -13.73 8.50 8.22
N ILE A 7 -14.57 8.25 7.21
CA ILE A 7 -14.31 7.37 6.08
C ILE A 7 -13.08 7.77 5.24
N LYS A 8 -12.81 9.07 5.06
CA LYS A 8 -11.64 9.56 4.33
C LYS A 8 -10.32 9.33 5.09
N THR A 9 -10.39 9.21 6.40
CA THR A 9 -9.23 8.90 7.26
C THR A 9 -9.08 7.39 7.47
N TYR A 10 -10.19 6.66 7.57
CA TYR A 10 -10.25 5.21 7.75
C TYR A 10 -9.75 4.44 6.52
N ASN A 11 -10.10 4.88 5.30
CA ASN A 11 -9.72 4.19 4.07
C ASN A 11 -8.19 4.02 3.91
N PRO A 12 -7.36 5.08 4.10
CA PRO A 12 -5.90 4.91 4.11
C PRO A 12 -5.39 3.92 5.15
N MET A 13 -5.96 3.92 6.37
CA MET A 13 -5.52 3.05 7.46
C MET A 13 -5.80 1.57 7.14
N ILE A 14 -7.02 1.26 6.69
CA ILE A 14 -7.39 -0.10 6.26
C ILE A 14 -6.53 -0.56 5.10
N SER A 15 -6.27 0.31 4.11
CA SER A 15 -5.44 -0.03 2.97
C SER A 15 -4.05 -0.50 3.40
N ILE A 16 -3.41 0.22 4.32
CA ILE A 16 -2.09 -0.14 4.87
C ILE A 16 -2.17 -1.45 5.65
N MET A 17 -3.20 -1.64 6.47
CA MET A 17 -3.39 -2.88 7.23
C MET A 17 -3.55 -4.10 6.32
N LEU A 18 -4.39 -4.00 5.28
CA LEU A 18 -4.64 -5.09 4.33
C LEU A 18 -3.39 -5.40 3.50
N GLN A 19 -2.67 -4.37 3.03
CA GLN A 19 -1.42 -4.56 2.31
C GLN A 19 -0.37 -5.24 3.20
N SER A 20 -0.26 -4.83 4.46
CA SER A 20 0.67 -5.44 5.43
C SER A 20 0.31 -6.89 5.72
N LEU A 21 -0.98 -7.20 5.88
CA LEU A 21 -1.48 -8.57 6.08
C LEU A 21 -1.10 -9.47 4.90
N VAL A 22 -1.39 -9.02 3.68
CA VAL A 22 -1.04 -9.74 2.45
C VAL A 22 0.47 -9.96 2.35
N MET A 23 1.26 -8.95 2.70
CA MET A 23 2.72 -9.06 2.69
C MET A 23 3.20 -10.17 3.63
N VAL A 24 2.70 -10.22 4.87
CA VAL A 24 3.07 -11.25 5.86
C VAL A 24 2.80 -12.67 5.33
N LEU A 25 1.68 -12.87 4.64
CA LEU A 25 1.33 -14.17 4.05
C LEU A 25 2.26 -14.58 2.90
N ILE A 26 2.85 -13.61 2.19
CA ILE A 26 3.65 -13.84 0.98
C ILE A 26 5.15 -13.85 1.29
N ILE A 27 5.61 -13.33 2.44
CA ILE A 27 7.02 -13.41 2.89
C ILE A 27 7.67 -14.80 2.69
N PRO A 28 7.01 -15.94 3.01
CA PRO A 28 7.60 -17.26 2.79
C PRO A 28 7.99 -17.56 1.34
N LEU A 29 7.29 -16.96 0.36
CA LEU A 29 7.62 -17.09 -1.05
C LEU A 29 8.93 -16.38 -1.42
N PHE A 30 9.28 -15.29 -0.71
CA PHE A 30 10.54 -14.57 -0.89
C PHE A 30 11.75 -15.27 -0.29
N GLN A 31 11.54 -16.22 0.63
CA GLN A 31 12.62 -17.04 1.19
C GLN A 31 13.11 -18.10 0.19
N LYS A 32 12.32 -18.42 -0.84
CA LYS A 32 12.72 -19.34 -1.91
C LYS A 32 13.71 -18.63 -2.85
N LYS A 33 14.82 -19.29 -3.21
CA LYS A 33 15.82 -18.76 -4.16
C LYS A 33 15.36 -18.72 -5.63
N ASN A 34 14.08 -18.98 -5.91
CA ASN A 34 13.53 -18.99 -7.25
C ASN A 34 12.94 -17.61 -7.60
N VAL A 35 13.56 -16.93 -8.56
CA VAL A 35 13.14 -15.61 -9.05
C VAL A 35 11.69 -15.64 -9.55
N PHE A 36 11.26 -16.73 -10.20
CA PHE A 36 9.88 -16.86 -10.66
C PHE A 36 8.87 -16.88 -9.51
N SER A 37 9.22 -17.53 -8.39
CA SER A 37 8.36 -17.54 -7.19
C SER A 37 8.26 -16.16 -6.55
N ILE A 38 9.37 -15.41 -6.55
CA ILE A 38 9.42 -14.03 -6.05
C ILE A 38 8.55 -13.10 -6.92
N LEU A 39 8.71 -13.16 -8.24
CA LEU A 39 7.92 -12.36 -9.18
C LEU A 39 6.43 -12.68 -9.10
N ALA A 40 6.07 -13.97 -9.02
CA ALA A 40 4.68 -14.38 -8.80
C ALA A 40 4.14 -13.81 -7.47
N GLY A 41 4.95 -13.84 -6.40
CA GLY A 41 4.59 -13.23 -5.12
C GLY A 41 4.31 -11.73 -5.23
N LEU A 42 5.13 -10.97 -5.95
CA LEU A 42 4.93 -9.54 -6.18
C LEU A 42 3.62 -9.24 -6.91
N VAL A 43 3.30 -10.03 -7.94
CA VAL A 43 2.02 -9.93 -8.64
C VAL A 43 0.88 -10.21 -7.66
N VAL A 44 0.93 -11.33 -6.94
CA VAL A 44 -0.13 -11.69 -5.97
C VAL A 44 -0.33 -10.59 -4.91
N ILE A 45 0.74 -9.95 -4.43
CA ILE A 45 0.63 -8.80 -3.52
C ILE A 45 -0.21 -7.70 -4.15
N GLY A 46 0.15 -7.25 -5.36
CA GLY A 46 -0.52 -6.14 -6.04
C GLY A 46 -2.02 -6.36 -6.21
N PHE A 47 -2.47 -7.57 -6.50
CA PHE A 47 -3.91 -7.83 -6.68
C PHE A 47 -4.65 -8.12 -5.37
N SER A 48 -4.04 -8.89 -4.46
CA SER A 48 -4.76 -9.46 -3.31
C SER A 48 -5.27 -8.40 -2.35
N TRP A 49 -4.45 -7.41 -1.98
CA TRP A 49 -4.87 -6.40 -1.02
C TRP A 49 -5.97 -5.49 -1.61
N ARG A 50 -5.96 -5.26 -2.92
CA ARG A 50 -6.99 -4.47 -3.62
C ARG A 50 -8.34 -5.18 -3.65
N LEU A 51 -8.33 -6.50 -3.86
CA LEU A 51 -9.56 -7.29 -3.79
C LEU A 51 -10.14 -7.28 -2.37
N LEU A 52 -9.30 -7.45 -1.35
CA LEU A 52 -9.72 -7.32 0.04
C LEU A 52 -10.25 -5.92 0.34
N PHE A 53 -9.59 -4.89 -0.18
CA PHE A 53 -10.00 -3.50 -0.01
C PHE A 53 -11.35 -3.22 -0.68
N LEU A 54 -11.57 -3.71 -1.92
CA LEU A 54 -12.86 -3.64 -2.60
C LEU A 54 -13.97 -4.32 -1.80
N GLY A 55 -13.71 -5.51 -1.26
CA GLY A 55 -14.65 -6.21 -0.39
C GLY A 55 -15.00 -5.39 0.86
N ASN A 56 -13.98 -4.82 1.51
CA ASN A 56 -14.20 -3.95 2.67
C ASN A 56 -15.04 -2.71 2.34
N ILE A 57 -14.73 -1.99 1.27
CA ILE A 57 -15.52 -0.79 0.91
C ILE A 57 -16.92 -1.17 0.41
N ALA A 58 -17.11 -2.35 -0.18
CA ALA A 58 -18.43 -2.84 -0.59
C ALA A 58 -19.31 -3.12 0.63
N ILE A 59 -18.76 -3.77 1.66
CA ILE A 59 -19.46 -3.98 2.93
C ILE A 59 -19.80 -2.62 3.58
N ASN A 60 -18.83 -1.71 3.65
CA ASN A 60 -19.06 -0.38 4.21
C ASN A 60 -20.11 0.41 3.43
N HIS A 61 -20.12 0.31 2.09
CA HIS A 61 -21.14 0.93 1.25
C HIS A 61 -22.53 0.39 1.57
N ALA A 62 -22.67 -0.94 1.69
CA ALA A 62 -23.93 -1.57 2.03
C ALA A 62 -24.46 -1.16 3.42
N LEU A 63 -23.56 -0.95 4.39
CA LEU A 63 -23.92 -0.57 5.76
C LEU A 63 -24.19 0.92 5.95
N THR A 64 -23.48 1.80 5.23
CA THR A 64 -23.48 3.25 5.48
C THR A 64 -24.07 4.08 4.35
N GLY A 65 -24.27 3.50 3.16
CA GLY A 65 -24.67 4.22 1.94
C GLY A 65 -23.58 5.14 1.37
N PHE A 66 -22.37 5.15 1.93
CA PHE A 66 -21.31 6.06 1.48
C PHE A 66 -20.81 5.69 0.08
N GLN A 67 -20.73 6.67 -0.82
CA GLN A 67 -20.32 6.47 -2.21
C GLN A 67 -18.79 6.43 -2.35
N PHE A 68 -18.23 5.24 -2.61
CA PHE A 68 -16.80 5.07 -2.89
C PHE A 68 -16.54 5.17 -4.40
N VAL A 69 -15.56 5.97 -4.82
CA VAL A 69 -15.21 6.19 -6.24
C VAL A 69 -14.91 4.86 -6.94
N GLN A 70 -14.26 3.93 -6.25
CA GLN A 70 -13.91 2.61 -6.77
C GLN A 70 -15.16 1.76 -7.09
N LEU A 71 -16.27 1.95 -6.36
CA LEU A 71 -17.52 1.19 -6.56
C LEU A 71 -18.52 1.89 -7.49
N GLN A 72 -18.25 3.13 -7.91
CA GLN A 72 -19.19 3.90 -8.75
C GLN A 72 -19.44 3.26 -10.13
N SER A 73 -18.47 2.51 -10.65
CA SER A 73 -18.61 1.82 -11.93
C SER A 73 -17.74 0.56 -11.97
N LEU A 74 -18.12 -0.38 -12.84
CA LEU A 74 -17.29 -1.55 -13.13
C LEU A 74 -15.93 -1.15 -13.70
N SER A 75 -15.88 -0.08 -14.50
CA SER A 75 -14.64 0.48 -15.03
C SER A 75 -13.68 0.91 -13.91
N ASN A 76 -14.20 1.63 -12.89
CA ASN A 76 -13.38 2.08 -11.76
C ASN A 76 -12.88 0.90 -10.91
N MET A 77 -13.70 -0.14 -10.73
CA MET A 77 -13.29 -1.36 -10.02
C MET A 77 -12.15 -2.07 -10.76
N ILE A 78 -12.30 -2.26 -12.08
CA ILE A 78 -11.29 -2.90 -12.92
C ILE A 78 -10.02 -2.05 -12.96
N GLN A 79 -10.13 -0.74 -13.12
CA GLN A 79 -8.98 0.17 -13.11
C GLN A 79 -8.24 0.10 -11.77
N PHE A 80 -8.98 0.09 -10.66
CA PHE A 80 -8.38 -0.02 -9.34
C PHE A 80 -7.61 -1.33 -9.17
N VAL A 81 -8.26 -2.48 -9.46
CA VAL A 81 -7.66 -3.80 -9.25
C VAL A 81 -6.55 -4.09 -10.26
N PHE A 82 -6.86 -3.96 -11.54
CA PHE A 82 -5.97 -4.39 -12.61
C PHE A 82 -4.93 -3.34 -12.99
N LEU A 83 -5.34 -2.13 -13.36
CA LEU A 83 -4.39 -1.11 -13.82
C LEU A 83 -3.40 -0.75 -12.70
N TYR A 84 -3.92 -0.40 -11.52
CA TYR A 84 -3.03 -0.04 -10.40
C TYR A 84 -2.32 -1.26 -9.81
N GLY A 85 -2.91 -2.46 -9.87
CA GLY A 85 -2.25 -3.70 -9.47
C GLY A 85 -1.04 -4.03 -10.35
N ILE A 86 -1.17 -3.87 -11.67
CA ILE A 86 -0.06 -4.04 -12.63
C ILE A 86 1.01 -2.99 -12.38
N ILE A 87 0.63 -1.72 -12.22
CA ILE A 87 1.59 -0.63 -11.95
C ILE A 87 2.38 -0.91 -10.68
N GLU A 88 1.72 -1.31 -9.58
CA GLU A 88 2.41 -1.66 -8.34
C GLU A 88 3.36 -2.85 -8.53
N SER A 89 2.88 -3.90 -9.20
CA SER A 89 3.69 -5.10 -9.47
C SER A 89 4.94 -4.76 -10.30
N LEU A 90 4.80 -3.88 -11.30
CA LEU A 90 5.92 -3.38 -12.11
C LEU A 90 6.90 -2.56 -11.27
N VAL A 91 6.41 -1.65 -10.43
CA VAL A 91 7.26 -0.83 -9.55
C VAL A 91 8.06 -1.72 -8.58
N LEU A 92 7.42 -2.73 -8.00
CA LEU A 92 8.09 -3.67 -7.10
C LEU A 92 9.10 -4.55 -7.85
N ALA A 93 8.77 -5.03 -9.04
CA ALA A 93 9.66 -5.84 -9.87
C ALA A 93 10.89 -5.05 -10.34
N LEU A 94 10.70 -3.77 -10.72
CA LEU A 94 11.80 -2.86 -11.06
C LEU A 94 12.69 -2.60 -9.84
N SER A 95 12.09 -2.37 -8.67
CA SER A 95 12.83 -2.17 -7.42
C SER A 95 13.66 -3.40 -7.05
N LEU A 96 13.10 -4.59 -7.18
CA LEU A 96 13.83 -5.86 -7.00
C LEU A 96 14.98 -5.98 -8.01
N SER A 97 14.74 -5.67 -9.28
CA SER A 97 15.74 -5.76 -10.35
C SER A 97 16.91 -4.81 -10.09
N ILE A 98 16.63 -3.56 -9.68
CA ILE A 98 17.66 -2.59 -9.30
C ILE A 98 18.49 -3.11 -8.12
N MET A 99 17.84 -3.65 -7.08
CA MET A 99 18.53 -4.23 -5.92
C MET A 99 19.44 -5.41 -6.31
N LEU A 100 19.00 -6.27 -7.23
CA LEU A 100 19.79 -7.40 -7.72
C LEU A 100 20.99 -6.95 -8.56
N LEU A 101 20.78 -5.98 -9.48
CA LEU A 101 21.82 -5.48 -10.38
C LEU A 101 22.91 -4.69 -9.66
N THR A 102 22.53 -3.89 -8.66
CA THR A 102 23.49 -3.06 -7.92
C THR A 102 24.35 -3.87 -6.95
N LYS A 103 24.02 -5.15 -6.68
CA LYS A 103 24.59 -5.99 -5.59
C LYS A 103 24.65 -5.26 -4.23
N GLN A 104 23.98 -4.12 -4.11
CA GLN A 104 23.99 -3.29 -2.92
C GLN A 104 23.06 -3.97 -1.94
N ARG A 105 23.64 -4.63 -0.95
CA ARG A 105 22.97 -4.74 0.35
C ARG A 105 22.92 -3.33 0.92
N PHE A 106 21.91 -2.56 0.52
CA PHE A 106 21.59 -1.31 1.19
C PHE A 106 21.18 -1.66 2.62
N ASN A 107 22.17 -1.73 3.51
CA ASN A 107 21.94 -1.62 4.93
C ASN A 107 21.62 -0.15 5.19
N PHE A 108 20.40 0.25 4.88
CA PHE A 108 19.87 1.55 5.23
C PHE A 108 19.60 1.53 6.75
N ILE A 109 20.67 1.63 7.52
CA ILE A 109 20.60 1.80 8.98
C ILE A 109 20.24 3.26 9.20
N PHE A 110 18.96 3.58 8.98
CA PHE A 110 18.42 4.87 9.35
C PHE A 110 18.36 4.92 10.88
N LYS A 111 19.36 5.54 11.49
CA LYS A 111 19.31 5.96 12.90
C LYS A 111 18.78 7.38 12.90
N PRO A 112 17.46 7.60 12.96
CA PRO A 112 16.93 8.95 13.04
C PRO A 112 17.54 9.60 14.29
N SER A 113 18.28 10.68 14.09
CA SER A 113 18.73 11.49 15.22
C SER A 113 17.49 12.09 15.89
N MET A 114 17.58 12.33 17.20
CA MET A 114 16.49 12.93 17.97
C MET A 114 16.03 14.25 17.32
N ILE A 115 16.98 15.01 16.78
CA ILE A 115 16.75 16.28 16.06
C ILE A 115 15.94 16.04 14.80
N LEU A 116 16.30 15.07 13.95
CA LEU A 116 15.53 14.74 12.74
C LEU A 116 14.09 14.31 13.09
N SER A 117 13.92 13.56 14.17
CA SER A 117 12.60 13.10 14.63
C SER A 117 11.74 14.28 15.11
N ILE A 118 12.31 15.18 15.93
CA ILE A 118 11.64 16.38 16.44
C ILE A 118 11.28 17.33 15.29
N SER A 119 12.20 17.56 14.35
CA SER A 119 11.94 18.40 13.17
C SER A 119 10.84 17.83 12.30
N SER A 120 10.86 16.52 12.05
CA SER A 120 9.82 15.83 11.27
C SER A 120 8.46 15.92 11.97
N PHE A 121 8.43 15.80 13.30
CA PHE A 121 7.21 15.94 14.10
C PHE A 121 6.66 17.37 14.07
N ALA A 122 7.51 18.38 14.21
CA ALA A 122 7.12 19.79 14.12
C ALA A 122 6.56 20.12 12.73
N ILE A 123 7.19 19.62 11.66
CA ILE A 123 6.70 19.75 10.28
C ILE A 123 5.34 19.07 10.13
N ALA A 124 5.17 17.86 10.68
CA ALA A 124 3.90 17.16 10.63
C ALA A 124 2.77 17.91 11.36
N ILE A 125 3.06 18.55 12.50
CA ILE A 125 2.10 19.41 13.20
C ILE A 125 1.74 20.63 12.35
N LEU A 126 2.74 21.32 11.80
CA LEU A 126 2.52 22.51 10.95
C LEU A 126 1.66 22.16 9.73
N LEU A 127 1.98 21.07 9.05
CA LEU A 127 1.20 20.58 7.92
C LEU A 127 -0.23 20.22 8.33
N ASN A 128 -0.44 19.64 9.52
CA ASN A 128 -1.78 19.31 10.03
C ASN A 128 -2.63 20.55 10.38
N VAL A 129 -2.00 21.67 10.72
CA VAL A 129 -2.72 22.94 10.95
C VAL A 129 -3.07 23.63 9.63
N ILE A 130 -2.24 23.47 8.61
CA ILE A 130 -2.40 24.15 7.30
C ILE A 130 -3.31 23.36 6.33
N LEU A 131 -3.32 22.02 6.39
CA LEU A 131 -4.07 21.10 5.51
C LEU A 131 -5.28 20.45 6.22
#